data_AF-G0VFV6-F1
#
_entry.id   AF-G0VFV6-F1
#
_cell.length_a   1.000
_cell.length_b   1.000
_cell.length_c   1.000
_cell.angle_alpha   90.00
_cell.angle_beta   90.00
_cell.angle_gamma   90.00
#
_symmetry.space_group_name_H-M   'P 1'
#
loop_
_entity.id
_entity.type
_entity.pdbx_description
1 polymer ?
#
loop_
_entity_poly.entity_id
_entity_poly.type
_entity_poly.pdbx_seq_one_letter_code
_entity_poly.pdbx_strand_id
1 'polypeptide(L)'
;MDGQLKEYEQLKQKLKQAIEEKRKQEEEFDKLQQEIYDKETEYLFVPNSGNKPSQHSIGNIIKGFDGFSKAHHHHGDSSSNGNNNGAFSDRDRIFSLSSVLFVKQQQQETEQIEKHQRKQQAQLDALNGLDDDSMDDITSMN
;
A
#
# COMPACT_ATOMS: atom_id res chain seq x y z
N MET A 1 29.12 -50.79 0.85
CA MET A 1 29.52 -49.41 1.21
C MET A 1 29.40 -48.45 0.03
N ASP A 2 29.72 -48.86 -1.20
CA ASP A 2 29.67 -47.96 -2.38
C ASP A 2 28.27 -47.45 -2.78
N GLY A 3 27.21 -48.21 -2.49
CA GLY A 3 25.82 -47.78 -2.75
C GLY A 3 25.42 -46.54 -1.94
N GLN A 4 25.85 -46.45 -0.67
CA GLN A 4 25.53 -45.33 0.21
C GLN A 4 26.27 -44.05 -0.21
N LEU A 5 27.52 -44.17 -0.66
CA LEU A 5 28.28 -43.05 -1.23
C LEU A 5 27.62 -42.51 -2.51
N LYS A 6 27.12 -43.41 -3.37
CA LYS A 6 26.44 -43.02 -4.61
C LYS A 6 25.11 -42.31 -4.33
N GLU A 7 24.31 -42.80 -3.37
CA GLU A 7 23.07 -42.14 -2.94
C GLU A 7 23.34 -40.76 -2.33
N TYR A 8 24.37 -40.63 -1.51
CA TYR A 8 24.77 -39.35 -0.93
C TYR A 8 25.13 -38.31 -2.00
N GLU A 9 25.94 -38.67 -3.00
CA GLU A 9 26.30 -37.75 -4.08
C GLU A 9 25.09 -37.36 -4.94
N GLN A 10 24.17 -38.31 -5.20
CA GLN A 10 22.91 -38.00 -5.88
C GLN A 10 22.04 -37.03 -5.07
N LEU A 11 21.92 -37.25 -3.76
CA LEU A 11 21.13 -36.38 -2.89
C LEU A 11 21.73 -34.98 -2.81
N LYS A 12 23.06 -34.87 -2.76
CA LYS A 12 23.78 -33.60 -2.80
C LYS A 12 23.54 -32.83 -4.10
N GLN A 13 23.50 -33.52 -5.24
CA GLN A 13 23.15 -32.90 -6.52
C GLN A 13 21.71 -32.41 -6.55
N LYS A 14 20.76 -33.24 -6.08
CA LYS A 14 19.35 -32.85 -5.97
C LYS A 14 19.16 -31.64 -5.05
N LEU A 15 19.88 -31.60 -3.93
CA LEU A 15 19.82 -30.47 -3.01
C LEU A 15 20.32 -29.18 -3.66
N LYS A 16 21.43 -29.24 -4.41
CA LYS A 16 21.93 -28.07 -5.15
C LYS A 16 20.90 -27.56 -6.16
N GLN A 17 20.28 -28.46 -6.91
CA GLN A 17 19.22 -28.11 -7.87
C GLN A 17 18.01 -27.48 -7.16
N ALA A 18 17.56 -28.07 -6.05
CA ALA A 18 16.43 -27.56 -5.28
C ALA A 18 16.71 -26.16 -4.68
N ILE A 19 17.94 -25.89 -4.26
CA ILE A 19 18.33 -24.55 -3.76
C ILE A 19 18.29 -23.52 -4.90
N GLU A 20 18.80 -23.87 -6.08
CA GLU A 20 18.79 -22.98 -7.25
C GLU A 20 17.36 -22.72 -7.76
N GLU A 21 16.53 -23.75 -7.80
CA GLU A 21 15.12 -23.64 -8.14
C GLU A 21 14.37 -22.76 -7.15
N LYS A 22 14.58 -22.98 -5.85
CA LYS A 22 14.01 -22.14 -4.80
C LYS A 22 14.39 -20.68 -5.00
N ARG A 23 15.67 -20.37 -5.23
CA ARG A 23 16.13 -18.99 -5.45
C ARG A 23 15.44 -18.35 -6.66
N LYS A 24 15.30 -19.09 -7.76
CA LYS A 24 14.62 -18.60 -8.95
C LYS A 24 13.13 -18.31 -8.70
N GLN A 25 12.46 -19.19 -7.96
CA GLN A 25 11.05 -19.00 -7.59
C GLN A 25 10.86 -17.79 -6.67
N GLU A 26 11.77 -17.58 -5.72
CA GLU A 26 11.76 -16.38 -4.86
C GLU A 26 11.93 -15.10 -5.70
N GLU A 27 12.90 -15.06 -6.62
CA GLU A 27 13.10 -13.92 -7.53
C GLU A 27 11.91 -13.64 -8.44
N GLU A 28 11.25 -14.69 -8.96
CA GLU A 28 10.07 -14.56 -9.81
C GLU A 28 8.86 -14.10 -9.00
N PHE A 29 8.71 -14.61 -7.78
CA PHE A 29 7.66 -14.21 -6.87
C PHE A 29 7.75 -12.71 -6.52
N ASP A 30 8.94 -12.22 -6.21
CA ASP A 30 9.15 -10.79 -5.91
C ASP A 30 8.79 -9.89 -7.11
N LYS A 31 9.14 -10.31 -8.33
CA LYS A 31 8.77 -9.60 -9.56
C LYS A 31 7.25 -9.56 -9.75
N LEU A 32 6.56 -10.68 -9.52
CA LEU A 32 5.11 -10.75 -9.64
C LEU A 32 4.40 -9.86 -8.62
N GLN A 33 4.89 -9.79 -7.38
CA GLN A 33 4.34 -8.90 -6.36
C GLN A 33 4.40 -7.43 -6.80
N GLN A 34 5.55 -7.00 -7.36
CA GLN A 34 5.70 -5.65 -7.89
C GLN A 34 4.78 -5.42 -9.10
N GLU A 35 4.73 -6.37 -10.03
CA GLU A 35 3.87 -6.27 -11.21
C GLU A 35 2.40 -6.14 -10.84
N ILE A 36 1.91 -6.89 -9.86
CA ILE A 36 0.53 -6.77 -9.36
C ILE A 36 0.28 -5.35 -8.86
N TYR A 37 1.16 -4.80 -8.03
CA TYR A 37 1.02 -3.45 -7.49
C TYR A 37 1.03 -2.37 -8.57
N ASP A 38 1.91 -2.51 -9.56
CA ASP A 38 2.02 -1.59 -10.69
C ASP A 38 0.76 -1.65 -11.56
N LYS A 39 0.23 -2.85 -11.82
CA LYS A 39 -1.01 -3.05 -12.59
C LYS A 39 -2.26 -2.56 -11.86
N GLU A 40 -2.34 -2.73 -10.55
CA GLU A 40 -3.40 -2.10 -9.77
C GLU A 40 -3.36 -0.58 -9.89
N THR A 41 -2.17 0.01 -9.86
CA THR A 41 -2.01 1.45 -10.08
C THR A 41 -2.43 1.83 -11.50
N GLU A 42 -1.98 1.10 -12.52
CA GLU A 42 -2.32 1.36 -13.92
C GLU A 42 -3.84 1.31 -14.18
N TYR A 43 -4.54 0.31 -13.65
CA TYR A 43 -5.95 0.09 -13.95
C TYR A 43 -6.93 0.78 -13.00
N LEU A 44 -6.57 0.93 -11.73
CA LEU A 44 -7.49 1.44 -10.70
C LEU A 44 -7.22 2.90 -10.35
N PHE A 45 -5.97 3.37 -10.47
CA PHE A 45 -5.64 4.78 -10.29
C PHE A 45 -5.91 5.56 -11.58
N VAL A 46 -7.14 6.02 -11.73
CA VAL A 46 -7.48 7.03 -12.74
C VAL A 46 -7.25 8.41 -12.12
N PRO A 47 -6.35 9.24 -12.63
CA PRO A 47 -6.25 10.63 -12.17
C PRO A 47 -7.57 11.34 -12.47
N ASN A 48 -8.27 11.76 -11.42
CA ASN A 48 -9.40 12.70 -11.50
C ASN A 48 -8.87 14.09 -11.91
N SER A 49 -8.34 14.21 -13.12
CA SER A 49 -7.86 15.48 -13.69
C SER A 49 -8.73 15.84 -14.88
N GLY A 50 -9.64 16.79 -14.67
CA GLY A 50 -10.22 17.64 -15.71
C GLY A 50 -11.11 16.98 -16.78
N ASN A 51 -12.42 17.17 -16.64
CA ASN A 51 -13.42 17.24 -17.72
C ASN A 51 -13.58 16.07 -18.71
N LYS A 52 -12.98 14.89 -18.51
CA LYS A 52 -13.35 13.66 -19.22
C LYS A 52 -13.42 12.48 -18.25
N PRO A 53 -14.59 11.83 -18.09
CA PRO A 53 -14.62 10.54 -17.40
C PRO A 53 -13.81 9.55 -18.25
N SER A 54 -12.64 9.16 -17.76
CA SER A 54 -11.93 7.98 -18.27
C SER A 54 -12.93 6.83 -18.33
N GLN A 55 -12.88 6.01 -19.38
CA GLN A 55 -13.79 4.86 -19.52
C GLN A 55 -13.68 3.86 -18.35
N HIS A 56 -12.60 3.94 -17.54
CA HIS A 56 -12.40 3.17 -16.32
C HIS A 56 -13.15 3.70 -15.09
N SER A 57 -13.76 4.89 -15.19
CA SER A 57 -14.59 5.48 -14.12
C SER A 57 -16.03 4.94 -14.11
N ILE A 58 -16.43 4.18 -15.14
CA ILE A 58 -17.78 3.62 -15.28
C ILE A 58 -17.99 2.39 -14.38
N GLY A 59 -16.91 1.68 -14.04
CA GLY A 59 -16.94 0.55 -13.12
C GLY A 59 -15.62 -0.21 -13.12
N ASN A 60 -15.29 -0.83 -12.00
CA ASN A 60 -14.09 -1.66 -11.85
C ASN A 60 -14.41 -2.88 -10.98
N ILE A 61 -13.51 -3.87 -10.96
CA ILE A 61 -13.72 -5.10 -10.18
C ILE A 61 -13.84 -4.85 -8.67
N ILE A 62 -13.34 -3.72 -8.17
CA ILE A 62 -13.39 -3.36 -6.75
C ILE A 62 -14.76 -2.79 -6.36
N LYS A 63 -15.34 -1.92 -7.20
CA LYS A 63 -16.55 -1.14 -6.93
C LYS A 63 -17.79 -1.68 -7.64
N GLY A 64 -17.61 -2.60 -8.57
CA GLY A 64 -18.66 -3.15 -9.41
C GLY A 64 -18.82 -2.43 -10.75
N PHE A 65 -19.63 -3.05 -11.62
CA PHE A 65 -19.83 -2.65 -13.01
C PHE A 65 -21.25 -2.10 -13.30
N ASP A 66 -22.01 -1.77 -12.25
CA ASP A 66 -23.41 -1.30 -12.35
C ASP A 66 -23.56 0.04 -13.12
N GLY A 67 -22.46 0.78 -13.30
CA GLY A 67 -22.45 2.00 -14.10
C GLY A 67 -22.68 1.79 -15.61
N PHE A 68 -22.50 0.57 -16.13
CA PHE A 68 -22.74 0.29 -17.56
C PHE A 68 -24.24 0.26 -17.92
N SER A 69 -25.10 -0.10 -16.97
CA SER A 69 -26.54 -0.26 -17.21
C SER A 69 -27.30 1.07 -17.26
N LYS A 70 -26.76 2.14 -16.66
CA LYS A 70 -27.40 3.48 -16.63
C LYS A 70 -27.12 4.34 -17.87
N ALA A 71 -26.23 3.92 -18.77
CA ALA A 71 -25.93 4.69 -19.98
C ALA A 71 -27.02 4.59 -21.08
N HIS A 72 -27.96 3.65 -20.97
CA HIS A 72 -29.00 3.42 -22.00
C HIS A 72 -30.44 3.81 -21.62
N HIS A 73 -30.70 4.22 -20.37
CA HIS A 73 -32.03 4.67 -19.96
C HIS A 73 -31.99 6.05 -19.29
N HIS A 74 -32.31 7.05 -20.10
CA HIS A 74 -33.02 8.31 -19.84
C HIS A 74 -32.80 9.13 -18.55
N HIS A 75 -32.72 10.45 -18.78
CA HIS A 75 -33.52 11.48 -18.12
C HIS A 75 -34.37 11.02 -16.93
N GLY A 76 -34.16 11.67 -15.77
CA GLY A 76 -35.20 11.82 -14.76
C GLY A 76 -34.86 11.18 -13.42
N ASP A 77 -34.46 12.05 -12.50
CA ASP A 77 -34.83 12.05 -11.08
C ASP A 77 -34.39 10.87 -10.17
N SER A 78 -34.20 11.25 -8.90
CA SER A 78 -34.10 10.43 -7.69
C SER A 78 -32.75 9.77 -7.36
N SER A 79 -32.04 10.47 -6.47
CA SER A 79 -31.91 10.02 -5.06
C SER A 79 -31.77 8.51 -4.86
N SER A 80 -30.54 7.99 -4.95
CA SER A 80 -30.14 6.79 -4.21
C SER A 80 -28.62 6.82 -3.95
N ASN A 81 -28.27 7.44 -2.83
CA ASN A 81 -27.31 6.90 -1.86
C ASN A 81 -26.08 6.15 -2.42
N GLY A 82 -25.29 6.79 -3.27
CA GLY A 82 -24.14 6.17 -3.94
C GLY A 82 -22.93 7.08 -3.97
N ASN A 83 -22.52 7.65 -2.83
CA ASN A 83 -21.26 8.40 -2.66
C ASN A 83 -19.99 7.52 -2.83
N ASN A 84 -20.08 6.42 -3.59
CA ASN A 84 -19.00 5.44 -3.81
C ASN A 84 -18.07 5.81 -4.97
N ASN A 85 -18.18 7.03 -5.50
CA ASN A 85 -17.13 7.63 -6.34
C ASN A 85 -15.98 8.19 -5.47
N GLY A 86 -15.69 7.55 -4.33
CA GLY A 86 -14.50 7.84 -3.55
C GLY A 86 -13.26 7.63 -4.41
N ALA A 87 -12.29 8.54 -4.34
CA ALA A 87 -11.01 8.38 -5.03
C ALA A 87 -10.40 7.02 -4.70
N PHE A 88 -9.70 6.42 -5.66
CA PHE A 88 -8.98 5.17 -5.43
C PHE A 88 -8.06 5.32 -4.21
N SER A 89 -8.18 4.39 -3.27
CA SER A 89 -7.38 4.36 -2.04
C SER A 89 -6.51 3.10 -2.03
N ASP A 90 -5.41 3.11 -1.26
CA ASP A 90 -4.60 1.89 -1.07
C ASP A 90 -5.38 0.75 -0.41
N ARG A 91 -6.52 1.03 0.22
CA ARG A 91 -7.46 0.00 0.71
C ARG A 91 -8.17 -0.77 -0.40
N ASP A 92 -8.22 -0.20 -1.61
CA ASP A 92 -8.86 -0.79 -2.79
C ASP A 92 -7.90 -1.74 -3.55
N ARG A 93 -6.64 -1.84 -3.12
CA ARG A 93 -5.58 -2.72 -3.66
C ARG A 93 -5.75 -4.17 -3.22
N ILE A 94 -6.91 -4.75 -3.48
CA ILE A 94 -7.28 -6.06 -2.94
C ILE A 94 -6.35 -7.19 -3.42
N PHE A 95 -5.70 -7.06 -4.58
CA PHE A 95 -4.79 -8.08 -5.09
C PHE A 95 -3.45 -8.01 -4.34
N SER A 96 -2.88 -6.83 -4.17
CA SER A 96 -1.68 -6.69 -3.33
C SER A 96 -1.97 -7.03 -1.85
N LEU A 97 -3.11 -6.60 -1.32
CA LEU A 97 -3.53 -6.91 0.06
C LEU A 97 -3.83 -8.40 0.30
N SER A 98 -3.99 -9.20 -0.75
CA SER A 98 -4.11 -10.66 -0.61
C SER A 98 -2.78 -11.33 -0.18
N SER A 99 -1.65 -10.63 -0.33
CA SER A 99 -0.33 -11.10 0.08
C SER A 99 0.02 -10.65 1.50
N VAL A 100 0.21 -11.60 2.42
CA VAL A 100 0.63 -11.32 3.81
C VAL A 100 2.00 -10.63 3.86
N LEU A 101 2.89 -10.94 2.91
CA LEU A 101 4.20 -10.30 2.80
C LEU A 101 4.07 -8.82 2.46
N PHE A 102 3.19 -8.49 1.51
CA PHE A 102 2.88 -7.11 1.15
C PHE A 102 2.28 -6.33 2.33
N VAL A 103 1.29 -6.91 3.03
CA VAL A 103 0.67 -6.29 4.21
C VAL A 103 1.70 -6.01 5.30
N LYS A 104 2.61 -6.95 5.56
CA LYS A 104 3.69 -6.77 6.53
C LYS A 104 4.65 -5.66 6.13
N GLN A 105 5.02 -5.58 4.85
CA GLN A 105 5.88 -4.52 4.32
C GLN A 105 5.24 -3.14 4.51
N GLN A 106 3.96 -2.99 4.17
CA GLN A 106 3.23 -1.73 4.33
C GLN A 106 3.12 -1.30 5.80
N GLN A 107 2.89 -2.23 6.73
CA GLN A 107 2.85 -1.94 8.16
C GLN A 107 4.22 -1.43 8.66
N GLN A 108 5.30 -2.09 8.25
CA GLN A 108 6.66 -1.69 8.64
C GLN A 108 7.02 -0.29 8.12
N GLU A 109 6.62 0.04 6.89
CA GLU A 109 6.84 1.36 6.32
C GLU A 109 6.04 2.43 7.08
N THR A 110 4.77 2.15 7.38
CA THR A 110 3.90 3.06 8.13
C THR A 110 4.45 3.34 9.53
N GLU A 111 4.90 2.32 10.25
CA GLU A 111 5.52 2.48 11.57
C GLU A 111 6.81 3.32 11.54
N GLN A 112 7.62 3.17 10.48
CA GLN A 112 8.84 3.96 10.32
C GLN A 112 8.54 5.42 10.05
N ILE A 113 7.57 5.70 9.20
CA ILE A 113 7.10 7.06 8.91
C ILE A 113 6.59 7.72 10.19
N GLU A 114 5.77 7.03 10.97
CA GLU A 114 5.21 7.57 12.21
C GLU A 114 6.31 7.86 13.25
N LYS A 115 7.28 6.95 13.42
CA LYS A 115 8.44 7.19 14.30
C LYS A 115 9.24 8.40 13.86
N HIS A 116 9.42 8.59 12.55
CA HIS A 116 10.16 9.74 12.03
C HIS A 116 9.40 11.05 12.27
N GLN A 117 8.09 11.07 12.03
CA GLN A 117 7.24 12.23 12.30
C GLN A 117 7.23 12.61 13.79
N ARG A 118 7.09 11.63 14.70
CA ARG A 118 7.17 11.89 16.14
C ARG A 118 8.50 12.49 16.57
N LYS A 119 9.61 12.06 15.98
CA LYS A 119 10.93 12.65 16.24
C LYS A 119 11.02 14.09 15.75
N GLN A 120 10.48 14.40 14.57
CA GLN A 120 10.45 15.76 14.05
C GLN A 120 9.57 16.67 14.92
N GLN A 121 8.40 16.19 15.35
CA GLN A 121 7.51 16.95 16.23
C GLN A 121 8.16 17.25 17.57
N ALA A 122 8.79 16.25 18.21
CA ALA A 122 9.51 16.44 19.47
C ALA A 122 10.68 17.43 19.35
N GLN A 123 11.34 17.50 18.18
CA GLN A 123 12.37 18.51 17.93
C GLN A 123 11.80 19.93 17.82
N LEU A 124 10.64 20.09 17.18
CA LEU A 124 9.95 21.38 17.09
C LEU A 124 9.47 21.86 18.46
N ASP A 125 8.91 20.97 19.26
CA ASP A 125 8.39 21.30 20.60
C ASP A 125 9.54 21.68 21.56
N ALA A 126 10.69 21.03 21.46
CA ALA A 126 11.89 21.37 22.23
C ALA A 126 12.50 22.73 21.83
N LEU A 127 12.33 23.16 20.57
CA LEU A 127 12.80 24.46 20.10
C LEU A 127 11.88 25.61 20.56
N ASN A 128 10.59 25.34 20.71
CA ASN A 128 9.59 26.32 21.15
C ASN A 128 9.43 26.40 22.67
N GLY A 129 9.99 25.46 23.44
CA GLY A 129 9.86 25.37 24.89
C GLY A 129 10.95 26.07 25.72
N LEU A 130 11.73 26.98 25.14
CA LEU A 130 12.89 27.63 25.80
C LEU A 130 12.65 29.07 26.28
N ASP A 131 11.44 29.63 26.16
CA ASP A 131 11.17 31.06 26.39
C ASP A 131 10.19 31.36 27.55
N ASP A 132 10.15 30.57 28.64
CA ASP A 132 9.20 30.82 29.75
C ASP A 132 9.80 30.75 31.18
N ASP A 133 11.02 31.26 31.36
CA ASP A 133 11.59 31.55 32.68
C ASP A 133 12.11 33.01 32.71
N SER A 134 11.21 34.00 32.83
CA SER A 134 11.43 35.27 33.56
C SER A 134 10.34 36.32 33.29
N MET A 135 9.15 36.14 33.86
CA MET A 135 8.22 37.26 34.07
C MET A 135 7.42 37.05 35.34
N ASP A 136 8.09 37.03 36.48
CA ASP A 136 7.45 37.28 37.77
C ASP A 136 8.47 37.94 38.69
N ASP A 137 8.50 39.28 38.68
CA ASP A 137 8.79 40.01 39.92
C ASP A 137 8.20 41.44 39.90
N ILE A 138 7.04 41.53 40.56
CA ILE A 138 6.63 42.54 41.55
C ILE A 138 6.36 43.98 41.06
N THR A 139 5.14 44.18 40.51
CA THR A 139 4.36 45.39 40.79
C THR A 139 3.80 45.33 42.21
N SER A 140 4.57 45.79 43.19
CA SER A 140 4.08 46.14 44.52
C SER A 140 5.03 47.13 45.17
N MET A 141 4.70 48.42 45.09
CA MET A 141 4.52 49.25 46.28
C MET A 141 3.94 50.61 45.89
N ASN A 142 2.94 51.00 46.66
CA ASN A 142 2.29 52.33 46.73
C ASN A 142 3.28 53.50 46.76
#